data_AF-A0AAV0AI99-F1
#
_entry.id   AF-A0AAV0AI99-F1
#
_cell.length_a   1.000
_cell.length_b   1.000
_cell.length_c   1.000
_cell.angle_alpha   90.00
_cell.angle_beta   90.00
_cell.angle_gamma   90.00
#
_symmetry.space_group_name_H-M   'P 1'
#
loop_
_entity.id
_entity.type
_entity.pdbx_description
1 polymer ?
#
loop_
_entity_poly.entity_id
_entity_poly.type
_entity_poly.pdbx_seq_one_letter_code
_entity_poly.pdbx_strand_id
1 'polypeptide(L)'
;WILVVGIVAILNTVQNYLTPGLTKRVYNHQTHLVISLQSRTFSVWTFTSGLIRTYTAYNIRDPAYMLYQLSIGTFLIALTHFLSELIIFKSTRLLNGIGIISPLVVASVSCFWLMTQYSYYIS
;
A
#
# COMPACT_ATOMS: atom_id res chain seq x y z
N TRP A 1 -7.22 -6.86 -11.24
CA TRP A 1 -6.46 -6.90 -9.98
C TRP A 1 -6.25 -5.52 -9.36
N ILE A 2 -5.60 -4.56 -10.05
CA ILE A 2 -5.26 -3.24 -9.48
C ILE A 2 -6.48 -2.44 -8.97
N LEU A 3 -7.63 -2.54 -9.65
CA LEU A 3 -8.88 -1.93 -9.19
C LEU A 3 -9.31 -2.43 -7.80
N VAL A 4 -9.22 -3.75 -7.57
CA VAL A 4 -9.57 -4.37 -6.27
C VAL A 4 -8.64 -3.83 -5.18
N VAL A 5 -7.33 -3.77 -5.45
CA VAL A 5 -6.34 -3.23 -4.51
C VAL A 5 -6.60 -1.75 -4.20
N GLY A 6 -6.99 -0.96 -5.22
CA GLY A 6 -7.36 0.44 -5.06
C GLY A 6 -8.59 0.64 -4.18
N ILE A 7 -9.67 -0.11 -4.43
CA ILE A 7 -10.91 -0.05 -3.64
C ILE A 7 -10.67 -0.49 -2.20
N VAL A 8 -9.95 -1.60 -1.99
CA VAL A 8 -9.60 -2.08 -0.64
C VAL A 8 -8.78 -1.05 0.13
N ALA A 9 -7.86 -0.35 -0.53
CA ALA A 9 -7.10 0.73 0.10
C ALA A 9 -8.03 1.88 0.55
N ILE A 10 -8.98 2.30 -0.28
CA ILE A 10 -9.96 3.34 0.07
C ILE A 10 -10.85 2.91 1.24
N LEU A 11 -11.31 1.65 1.28
CA LEU A 11 -12.09 1.13 2.41
C LEU A 11 -11.26 1.09 3.70
N ASN A 12 -10.00 0.67 3.62
CA ASN A 12 -9.06 0.68 4.75
C ASN A 12 -8.80 2.10 5.27
N THR A 13 -8.89 3.13 4.42
CA THR A 13 -8.76 4.53 4.84
C THR A 13 -9.82 4.88 5.90
N VAL A 14 -11.09 4.53 5.63
CA VAL A 14 -12.19 4.82 6.56
C VAL A 14 -11.92 4.20 7.93
N GLN A 15 -11.50 2.93 7.94
CA GLN A 15 -11.21 2.23 9.18
C GLN A 15 -10.04 2.85 9.96
N ASN A 16 -8.93 3.19 9.28
CA ASN A 16 -7.75 3.79 9.93
C ASN A 16 -7.99 5.22 10.44
N TYR A 17 -9.00 5.91 9.91
CA TYR A 17 -9.47 7.20 10.45
C TYR A 17 -10.28 7.04 11.73
N LEU A 18 -11.10 6.01 11.81
CA LEU A 18 -11.99 5.77 12.94
C LEU A 18 -11.29 5.06 14.10
N THR A 19 -10.35 4.15 13.81
CA THR A 19 -9.65 3.38 14.84
C THR A 19 -8.20 3.08 14.46
N PRO A 20 -7.23 3.22 15.41
CA PRO A 20 -5.85 2.83 15.18
C PRO A 20 -5.64 1.30 15.26
N GLY A 21 -6.70 0.51 15.51
CA GLY A 21 -6.59 -0.92 15.78
C GLY A 21 -5.90 -1.72 14.68
N LEU A 22 -6.22 -1.47 13.40
CA LEU A 22 -5.54 -2.15 12.29
C LEU A 22 -4.11 -1.67 12.10
N THR A 23 -3.87 -0.36 12.18
CA THR A 23 -2.53 0.22 12.13
C THR A 23 -1.62 -0.39 13.20
N LYS A 24 -2.13 -0.59 14.43
CA LYS A 24 -1.42 -1.26 15.53
C LYS A 24 -1.10 -2.73 15.24
N ARG A 25 -1.94 -3.43 14.46
CA ARG A 25 -1.65 -4.82 14.04
C ARG A 25 -0.53 -4.87 13.00
N VAL A 26 -0.41 -3.85 12.14
CA VAL A 26 0.70 -3.73 11.19
C VAL A 26 1.99 -3.44 11.96
N TYR A 27 2.00 -2.40 12.79
CA TYR A 27 3.15 -2.00 13.61
C TYR A 27 3.13 -2.66 15.00
N ASN A 28 3.14 -4.00 14.99
CA ASN A 28 2.91 -4.85 16.17
C ASN A 28 4.07 -4.92 17.18
N HIS A 29 5.26 -4.40 16.87
CA HIS A 29 6.40 -4.45 17.79
C HIS A 29 6.49 -3.21 18.68
N GLN A 30 6.17 -2.03 18.12
CA GLN A 30 6.23 -0.75 18.82
C GLN A 30 4.86 -0.06 18.79
N THR A 31 3.82 -0.75 19.26
CA THR A 31 2.43 -0.29 19.20
C THR A 31 2.16 1.02 19.96
N HIS A 32 3.05 1.41 20.87
CA HIS A 32 2.99 2.69 21.59
C HIS A 32 3.29 3.90 20.69
N LEU A 33 4.02 3.71 19.58
CA LEU A 33 4.27 4.75 18.58
C LEU A 33 3.06 4.99 17.66
N VAL A 34 2.13 4.04 17.60
CA VAL A 34 0.90 4.15 16.81
C VAL A 34 -0.16 4.93 17.59
N ILE A 35 0.00 6.26 17.57
CA ILE A 35 -1.00 7.20 18.08
C ILE A 35 -2.08 7.48 17.02
N SER A 36 -3.21 8.05 17.46
CA SER A 36 -4.34 8.36 16.56
C SER A 36 -3.95 9.30 15.41
N LEU A 37 -3.01 10.21 15.63
CA LEU A 37 -2.51 11.10 14.58
C LEU A 37 -1.77 10.30 13.49
N GLN A 38 -0.86 9.40 13.89
CA GLN A 38 -0.09 8.56 12.97
C GLN A 38 -1.01 7.64 12.15
N SER A 39 -2.05 7.08 12.76
CA SER A 39 -3.05 6.28 12.04
C SER A 39 -3.78 7.09 10.96
N ARG A 40 -4.13 8.36 11.25
CA ARG A 40 -4.76 9.25 10.26
C ARG A 40 -3.81 9.63 9.12
N THR A 41 -2.53 9.93 9.39
CA THR A 41 -1.56 10.20 8.32
C THR A 41 -1.29 8.96 7.46
N PHE A 42 -1.18 7.78 8.06
CA PHE A 42 -1.09 6.52 7.32
C PHE A 42 -2.34 6.29 6.45
N SER A 43 -3.51 6.68 6.96
CA SER A 43 -4.77 6.60 6.23
C SER A 43 -4.82 7.51 5.00
N VAL A 44 -4.37 8.76 5.12
CA VAL A 44 -4.25 9.70 3.99
C VAL A 44 -3.34 9.13 2.90
N TRP A 45 -2.18 8.59 3.28
CA TRP A 45 -1.26 7.97 2.32
C TRP A 45 -1.90 6.78 1.59
N THR A 46 -2.63 5.95 2.34
CA THR A 46 -3.35 4.79 1.80
C THR A 46 -4.45 5.23 0.83
N PHE A 47 -5.17 6.31 1.14
CA PHE A 47 -6.20 6.89 0.28
C PHE A 47 -5.63 7.43 -1.02
N THR A 48 -4.56 8.24 -0.93
CA THR A 48 -3.86 8.78 -2.10
C THR A 48 -3.38 7.67 -3.03
N SER A 49 -2.76 6.63 -2.47
CA SER A 49 -2.33 5.46 -3.25
C SER A 49 -3.52 4.71 -3.85
N GLY A 50 -4.62 4.56 -3.10
CA GLY A 50 -5.85 3.93 -3.56
C GLY A 50 -6.51 4.66 -4.74
N LEU A 51 -6.56 5.98 -4.70
CA LEU A 51 -7.03 6.82 -5.80
C LEU A 51 -6.17 6.61 -7.04
N ILE A 52 -4.85 6.76 -6.94
CA ILE A 52 -3.94 6.56 -8.08
C ILE A 52 -4.15 5.20 -8.73
N ARG A 53 -4.21 4.12 -7.93
CA ARG A 53 -4.42 2.75 -8.43
C ARG A 53 -5.78 2.57 -9.08
N THR A 54 -6.83 3.16 -8.51
CA THR A 54 -8.19 3.12 -9.07
C THR A 54 -8.24 3.86 -10.40
N TYR A 55 -7.71 5.07 -10.48
CA TYR A 55 -7.62 5.85 -11.72
C TYR A 55 -6.77 5.14 -12.79
N THR A 56 -5.67 4.51 -12.39
CA THR A 56 -4.83 3.70 -13.29
C THR A 56 -5.60 2.51 -13.84
N ALA A 57 -6.43 1.85 -13.04
CA ALA A 57 -7.23 0.72 -13.52
C ALA A 57 -8.28 1.14 -14.55
N TYR A 58 -8.85 2.34 -14.44
CA TYR A 58 -9.78 2.89 -15.44
C TYR A 58 -9.07 3.37 -16.71
N ASN A 59 -7.85 3.90 -16.60
CA ASN A 59 -7.10 4.50 -17.69
C ASN A 59 -5.84 3.69 -18.02
N ILE A 60 -5.91 2.35 -17.96
CA ILE A 60 -4.72 1.50 -18.04
C ILE A 60 -4.06 1.51 -19.44
N ARG A 61 -4.78 1.97 -20.47
CA ARG A 61 -4.31 2.14 -21.85
C ARG A 61 -4.09 3.60 -22.23
N ASP A 62 -3.92 4.49 -21.24
CA ASP A 62 -3.62 5.90 -21.51
C ASP A 62 -2.32 6.00 -22.33
N PRO A 63 -2.32 6.70 -23.48
CA PRO A 63 -1.17 6.79 -24.37
C PRO A 63 0.06 7.46 -23.72
N ALA A 64 -0.12 8.22 -22.64
CA ALA A 64 0.97 8.85 -21.90
C ALA A 64 1.59 7.93 -20.84
N TYR A 65 0.98 6.78 -20.52
CA TYR A 65 1.45 5.78 -19.54
C TYR A 65 1.77 6.30 -18.12
N MET A 66 1.46 7.56 -17.84
CA MET A 66 1.91 8.26 -16.63
C MET A 66 1.28 7.69 -15.36
N LEU A 67 -0.01 7.35 -15.42
CA LEU A 67 -0.73 6.69 -14.33
C LEU A 67 -0.21 5.28 -14.07
N TYR A 68 0.19 4.55 -15.12
CA TYR A 68 0.76 3.20 -14.99
C TYR A 68 2.07 3.23 -14.20
N GLN A 69 2.99 4.12 -14.58
CA GLN A 69 4.26 4.31 -13.89
C GLN A 69 4.05 4.84 -12.46
N LEU A 70 3.11 5.76 -12.25
CA LEU A 70 2.78 6.28 -10.93
C LEU A 70 2.22 5.18 -10.02
N SER A 71 1.37 4.30 -10.54
CA SER A 71 0.84 3.15 -9.79
C SER A 71 1.96 2.20 -9.35
N ILE A 72 2.91 1.88 -10.24
CA ILE A 72 4.13 1.13 -9.87
C ILE A 72 4.88 1.86 -8.74
N GLY A 73 5.07 3.18 -8.87
CA GLY A 73 5.67 4.04 -7.85
C GLY A 73 4.98 3.90 -6.48
N THR A 74 3.65 3.89 -6.43
CA THR A 74 2.93 3.72 -5.15
C THR A 74 3.19 2.36 -4.49
N PHE A 75 3.43 1.30 -5.27
CA PHE A 75 3.78 -0.01 -4.73
C PHE A 75 5.22 -0.08 -4.26
N LEU A 76 6.16 0.55 -4.99
CA LEU A 76 7.55 0.66 -4.59
C LEU A 76 7.71 1.45 -3.29
N ILE A 77 7.01 2.58 -3.14
CA ILE A 77 7.04 3.35 -1.88
C ILE A 77 6.50 2.50 -0.72
N ALA A 78 5.40 1.77 -0.93
CA ALA A 78 4.85 0.89 0.10
C ALA A 78 5.83 -0.22 0.49
N LEU A 79 6.48 -0.87 -0.49
CA LEU A 79 7.49 -1.90 -0.22
C LEU A 79 8.68 -1.35 0.57
N THR A 80 9.26 -0.24 0.10
CA THR A 80 10.40 0.40 0.78
C THR A 80 10.04 0.82 2.19
N HIS A 81 8.84 1.38 2.40
CA HIS A 81 8.34 1.73 3.73
C HIS A 81 8.23 0.50 4.62
N PHE A 82 7.45 -0.52 4.25
CA PHE A 82 7.25 -1.70 5.10
C PHE A 82 8.52 -2.53 5.32
N LEU A 83 9.42 -2.60 4.33
CA LEU A 83 10.71 -3.25 4.49
C LEU A 83 11.64 -2.48 5.44
N SER A 84 11.65 -1.14 5.36
CA SER A 84 12.45 -0.33 6.30
C SER A 84 11.90 -0.44 7.73
N GLU A 85 10.59 -0.51 7.90
CA GLU A 85 9.94 -0.73 9.21
C GLU A 85 10.19 -2.13 9.78
N LEU A 86 10.47 -3.11 8.93
CA LEU A 86 10.81 -4.47 9.34
C LEU A 86 12.31 -4.63 9.66
N ILE A 87 13.19 -4.08 8.82
CA ILE A 87 14.64 -4.34 8.86
C ILE A 87 15.38 -3.29 9.69
N ILE A 88 15.05 -2.02 9.51
CA ILE A 88 15.80 -0.87 10.05
C ILE A 88 15.16 -0.39 11.35
N PHE A 89 13.91 0.10 11.28
CA PHE A 89 13.24 0.72 12.43
C PHE A 89 12.66 -0.32 13.40
N LYS A 90 12.41 -1.55 12.92
CA LYS A 90 11.90 -2.68 13.70
C LYS A 90 10.59 -2.35 14.43
N SER A 91 9.78 -1.43 13.93
CA SER A 91 8.46 -1.12 14.50
C SER A 91 7.45 -2.25 14.27
N THR A 92 7.78 -3.17 13.36
CA THR A 92 7.00 -4.35 12.97
C THR A 92 7.83 -5.61 13.14
N ARG A 93 7.17 -6.75 13.39
CA ARG A 93 7.84 -8.06 13.50
C ARG A 93 6.97 -9.16 12.90
N LEU A 94 7.55 -9.93 11.98
CA LEU A 94 6.86 -11.03 11.27
C LEU A 94 6.35 -12.14 12.22
N LEU A 95 7.09 -12.42 13.29
CA LEU A 95 6.78 -13.51 14.22
C LEU A 95 5.61 -13.21 15.17
N ASN A 96 5.27 -11.94 15.40
CA ASN A 96 4.25 -11.53 16.36
C ASN A 96 2.87 -11.22 15.71
N GLY A 97 2.66 -11.62 14.46
CA GLY A 97 1.35 -11.53 13.82
C GLY A 97 1.39 -11.32 12.30
N ILE A 98 0.25 -11.54 11.66
CA ILE A 98 0.07 -11.52 10.21
C ILE A 98 -0.08 -10.08 9.66
N GLY A 99 -0.10 -9.06 10.53
CA GLY A 99 -0.48 -7.69 10.17
C GLY A 99 0.34 -7.07 9.04
N ILE A 100 1.68 -7.17 9.08
CA ILE A 100 2.56 -6.63 8.03
C ILE A 100 2.67 -7.52 6.79
N ILE A 101 2.37 -8.82 6.92
CA ILE A 101 2.49 -9.79 5.82
C ILE A 101 1.52 -9.42 4.70
N SER A 102 0.28 -9.04 5.03
CA SER A 102 -0.72 -8.67 4.02
C SER A 102 -0.26 -7.48 3.14
N PRO A 103 0.16 -6.33 3.70
CA PRO A 103 0.71 -5.23 2.90
C PRO A 103 1.93 -5.62 2.05
N LEU A 104 2.86 -6.42 2.59
CA LEU A 104 4.06 -6.85 1.86
C LEU A 104 3.72 -7.74 0.67
N VAL A 105 2.82 -8.72 0.85
CA VAL A 105 2.39 -9.62 -0.23
C VAL A 105 1.63 -8.86 -1.29
N VAL A 106 0.65 -8.04 -0.90
CA VAL A 106 -0.15 -7.25 -1.85
C VAL A 106 0.75 -6.31 -2.66
N ALA A 107 1.69 -5.62 -2.02
CA ALA A 107 2.59 -4.71 -2.73
C ALA A 107 3.57 -5.46 -3.66
N SER A 108 4.13 -6.59 -3.22
CA SER A 108 5.05 -7.41 -4.02
C SER A 108 4.37 -7.98 -5.25
N VAL A 109 3.22 -8.65 -5.06
CA VAL A 109 2.46 -9.28 -6.15
C VAL A 109 1.97 -8.22 -7.14
N SER A 110 1.49 -7.07 -6.66
CA SER A 110 0.99 -6.01 -7.54
C SER A 110 2.11 -5.33 -8.33
N CYS A 111 3.27 -5.10 -7.71
CA CYS A 111 4.45 -4.57 -8.39
C CYS A 111 4.93 -5.54 -9.48
N PHE A 112 5.10 -6.82 -9.12
CA PHE A 112 5.51 -7.86 -10.06
C PHE A 112 4.54 -8.01 -11.23
N TRP A 113 3.23 -7.99 -10.96
CA TRP A 113 2.20 -8.02 -11.98
C TRP A 113 2.33 -6.84 -12.96
N LEU A 114 2.46 -5.60 -12.46
CA LEU A 114 2.60 -4.43 -13.33
C LEU A 114 3.90 -4.43 -14.12
N MET A 115 4.99 -4.99 -13.59
CA MET A 115 6.25 -5.09 -14.34
C MET A 115 6.18 -6.14 -15.44
N THR A 116 5.58 -7.31 -15.18
CA THR A 116 5.44 -8.37 -16.20
C THR A 116 4.49 -8.00 -17.32
N GLN A 117 3.45 -7.21 -17.02
CA GLN A 117 2.50 -6.73 -18.01
C GLN A 117 2.91 -5.40 -18.66
N TYR A 118 4.09 -4.86 -18.33
CA TYR A 118 4.54 -3.55 -18.81
C TYR A 118 4.50 -3.47 -20.34
N SER A 119 5.09 -4.43 -21.04
CA SER A 119 5.11 -4.46 -22.52
C SER A 119 3.71 -4.59 -23.13
N TYR A 120 2.77 -5.26 -22.46
CA TYR A 120 1.40 -5.44 -22.95
C TYR A 120 0.56 -4.16 -22.86
N TYR A 121 0.78 -3.35 -21.81
CA TYR A 121 0.01 -2.11 -21.61
C TYR A 121 0.67 -0.86 -22.21
N ILE A 122 1.95 -0.94 -22.61
CA ILE A 122 2.74 0.21 -23.08
C ILE A 122 3.16 0.11 -24.56
N SER A 123 2.85 -1.00 -25.23
CA SER A 123 2.98 -1.13 -26.70
C SER A 123 1.68 -0.77 -27.39
#